data_AF-A0A961I8R3-F1
#
_entry.id   AF-A0A961I8R3-F1
#
_cell.length_a   1.000
_cell.length_b   1.000
_cell.length_c   1.000
_cell.angle_alpha   90.00
_cell.angle_beta   90.00
_cell.angle_gamma   90.00
#
_symmetry.space_group_name_H-M   'P 1'
#
loop_
_entity.id
_entity.type
_entity.pdbx_description
1 polymer ?
#
loop_
_entity_poly.entity_id
_entity_poly.type
_entity_poly.pdbx_seq_one_letter_code
_entity_poly.pdbx_strand_id
1 'polypeptide(L)'
;MAILTVNSSQAFTNAVLSAGDGDVIKLAPGTYSNILIKNASFNNGITITSADPNNPAVLTDLTVRASSGLTFSSLDLYNRYDQNLAFQFMGSSNLVLDNLNVSGSGNSASAMNAQLMIIRESSNIVVQNSDFGFGWHGLNLFNTTSANVVNNFFHDLRTDGVRGGGNSNLLIKGNAFTDFYPIGNDHPDAIQLWTTNTSGSAANITIEGNVVFRGNGGPTQGVFVRDVGGSQP
;
A
#
# COMPACT_ATOMS: atom_id res chain seq x y z
N MET A 1 23.92 9.25 -8.99
CA MET A 1 22.81 8.97 -9.91
C MET A 1 23.30 8.16 -11.09
N ALA A 2 23.25 6.85 -10.93
CA ALA A 2 23.32 5.85 -11.98
C ALA A 2 21.90 5.38 -12.35
N ILE A 3 21.76 4.83 -13.57
CA ILE A 3 20.56 4.14 -14.01
C ILE A 3 20.93 2.68 -14.25
N LEU A 4 20.34 1.77 -13.49
CA LEU A 4 20.57 0.33 -13.60
C LEU A 4 19.33 -0.33 -14.15
N THR A 5 19.48 -1.21 -15.15
CA THR A 5 18.38 -2.08 -15.60
C THR A 5 18.63 -3.50 -15.14
N VAL A 6 17.64 -4.12 -14.50
CA VAL A 6 17.71 -5.47 -13.93
C VAL A 6 16.56 -6.31 -14.43
N ASN A 7 16.75 -7.61 -14.60
CA ASN A 7 15.79 -8.52 -15.25
C ASN A 7 15.49 -9.79 -14.43
N SER A 8 15.81 -9.80 -13.13
CA SER A 8 15.50 -10.90 -12.23
C SER A 8 15.34 -10.41 -10.79
N SER A 9 14.63 -11.17 -9.96
CA SER A 9 14.49 -10.91 -8.52
C SER A 9 15.85 -10.69 -7.83
N GLN A 10 16.83 -11.57 -8.10
CA GLN A 10 18.14 -11.49 -7.47
C GLN A 10 18.93 -10.25 -7.93
N ALA A 11 18.86 -9.91 -9.21
CA ALA A 11 19.51 -8.70 -9.71
C ALA A 11 18.86 -7.44 -9.13
N PHE A 12 17.53 -7.44 -8.97
CA PHE A 12 16.81 -6.34 -8.35
C PHE A 12 17.22 -6.15 -6.88
N THR A 13 17.14 -7.19 -6.05
CA THR A 13 17.51 -7.07 -4.63
C THR A 13 18.98 -6.67 -4.46
N ASN A 14 19.88 -7.22 -5.28
CA ASN A 14 21.30 -6.82 -5.27
C ASN A 14 21.49 -5.35 -5.67
N ALA A 15 20.77 -4.87 -6.70
CA ALA A 15 20.88 -3.49 -7.15
C ALA A 15 20.42 -2.50 -6.08
N VAL A 16 19.36 -2.82 -5.32
CA VAL A 16 18.95 -1.98 -4.17
C VAL A 16 20.04 -1.93 -3.12
N LEU A 17 20.64 -3.07 -2.77
CA LEU A 17 21.69 -3.13 -1.74
C LEU A 17 22.99 -2.44 -2.13
N SER A 18 23.25 -2.27 -3.44
CA SER A 18 24.45 -1.60 -3.95
C SER A 18 24.20 -0.18 -4.45
N ALA A 19 22.95 0.30 -4.42
CA ALA A 19 22.60 1.61 -4.95
C ALA A 19 23.26 2.74 -4.13
N GLY A 20 23.55 3.85 -4.80
CA GLY A 20 23.87 5.11 -4.16
C GLY A 20 22.66 6.04 -4.14
N ASP A 21 22.75 7.09 -3.32
CA ASP A 21 21.76 8.17 -3.28
C ASP A 21 21.48 8.74 -4.68
N GLY A 22 20.19 8.87 -5.01
CA GLY A 22 19.68 9.38 -6.27
C GLY A 22 19.69 8.38 -7.42
N ASP A 23 20.06 7.11 -7.21
CA ASP A 23 20.06 6.11 -8.27
C ASP A 23 18.64 5.69 -8.70
N VAL A 24 18.55 5.21 -9.93
CA VAL A 24 17.31 4.68 -10.53
C VAL A 24 17.53 3.23 -10.93
N ILE A 25 16.71 2.35 -10.39
CA ILE A 25 16.65 0.92 -10.73
C ILE A 25 15.42 0.69 -11.60
N LYS A 26 15.65 0.34 -12.86
CA LYS A 26 14.63 -0.03 -13.83
C LYS A 26 14.48 -1.54 -13.90
N LEU A 27 13.27 -2.04 -13.63
CA LEU A 27 12.93 -3.44 -13.77
C LEU A 27 12.49 -3.71 -15.21
N ALA A 28 13.23 -4.56 -15.94
CA ALA A 28 12.79 -5.03 -17.25
C ALA A 28 11.44 -5.75 -17.14
N PRO A 29 10.63 -5.79 -18.22
CA PRO A 29 9.38 -6.55 -18.20
C PRO A 29 9.59 -7.99 -17.75
N GLY A 30 8.75 -8.46 -16.84
CA GLY A 30 8.88 -9.79 -16.26
C GLY A 30 8.28 -9.89 -14.87
N THR A 31 8.35 -11.11 -14.31
CA THR A 31 7.82 -11.41 -12.98
C THR A 31 8.95 -11.50 -11.96
N TYR A 32 8.78 -10.79 -10.85
CA TYR A 32 9.68 -10.71 -9.72
C TYR A 32 8.97 -11.25 -8.49
N SER A 33 9.52 -12.29 -7.91
CA SER A 33 8.96 -12.97 -6.73
C SER A 33 9.99 -13.07 -5.61
N ASN A 34 9.49 -13.25 -4.38
CA ASN A 34 10.27 -13.36 -3.15
C ASN A 34 11.16 -12.13 -2.92
N ILE A 35 10.60 -10.93 -3.12
CA ILE A 35 11.36 -9.69 -2.99
C ILE A 35 11.42 -9.29 -1.52
N LEU A 36 12.63 -9.31 -0.99
CA LEU A 36 12.96 -8.81 0.35
C LEU A 36 14.00 -7.70 0.24
N ILE A 37 13.61 -6.50 0.67
CA ILE A 37 14.50 -5.36 0.88
C ILE A 37 14.57 -5.12 2.39
N LYS A 38 15.78 -5.15 2.94
CA LYS A 38 15.99 -4.98 4.38
C LYS A 38 17.20 -4.11 4.65
N ASN A 39 17.10 -3.22 5.62
CA ASN A 39 18.19 -2.36 6.08
C ASN A 39 18.80 -1.49 4.95
N ALA A 40 17.99 -1.09 3.96
CA ALA A 40 18.41 -0.21 2.89
C ALA A 40 18.02 1.23 3.26
N SER A 41 18.97 2.17 3.32
CA SER A 41 18.69 3.53 3.77
C SER A 41 19.42 4.54 2.91
N PHE A 42 18.67 5.49 2.37
CA PHE A 42 19.12 6.50 1.42
C PHE A 42 18.70 7.89 1.91
N ASN A 43 19.64 8.84 1.94
CA ASN A 43 19.35 10.20 2.41
C ASN A 43 18.59 10.99 1.34
N ASN A 44 19.01 10.86 0.08
CA ASN A 44 18.37 11.52 -1.07
C ASN A 44 17.40 10.60 -1.82
N GLY A 45 17.26 9.37 -1.34
CA GLY A 45 16.37 8.36 -1.87
C GLY A 45 16.89 7.67 -3.14
N ILE A 46 16.26 6.56 -3.50
CA ILE A 46 16.40 5.91 -4.81
C ILE A 46 15.02 5.67 -5.43
N THR A 47 14.99 5.49 -6.74
CA THR A 47 13.75 5.15 -7.47
C THR A 47 13.81 3.74 -8.03
N ILE A 48 12.77 2.95 -7.79
CA ILE A 48 12.52 1.64 -8.39
C ILE A 48 11.31 1.79 -9.31
N THR A 49 11.45 1.44 -10.58
CA THR A 49 10.38 1.61 -11.58
C THR A 49 10.44 0.59 -12.71
N SER A 50 9.36 0.43 -13.48
CA SER A 50 9.39 -0.36 -14.71
C SER A 50 10.28 0.29 -15.77
N ALA A 51 11.03 -0.53 -16.50
CA ALA A 51 11.82 -0.08 -17.64
C ALA A 51 10.95 0.29 -18.85
N ASP A 52 9.82 -0.42 -19.03
CA ASP A 52 8.84 -0.21 -20.10
C ASP A 52 7.45 0.04 -19.48
N PRO A 53 6.88 1.26 -19.63
CA PRO A 53 5.56 1.58 -19.07
C PRO A 53 4.40 0.89 -19.79
N ASN A 54 4.59 0.38 -21.02
CA ASN A 54 3.55 -0.35 -21.75
C ASN A 54 3.57 -1.86 -21.44
N ASN A 55 4.58 -2.31 -20.71
CA ASN A 55 4.75 -3.70 -20.27
C ASN A 55 5.44 -3.70 -18.89
N PRO A 56 4.71 -3.26 -17.84
CA PRO A 56 5.30 -3.05 -16.53
C PRO A 56 5.89 -4.33 -15.92
N ALA A 57 6.88 -4.15 -15.07
CA ALA A 57 7.40 -5.24 -14.24
C ALA A 57 6.37 -5.61 -13.17
N VAL A 58 6.19 -6.93 -12.97
CA VAL A 58 5.20 -7.49 -12.05
C VAL A 58 5.90 -8.05 -10.81
N LEU A 59 5.62 -7.50 -9.64
CA LEU A 59 6.04 -8.02 -8.35
C LEU A 59 4.90 -8.87 -7.77
N THR A 60 5.16 -10.16 -7.52
CA THR A 60 4.14 -11.04 -6.91
C THR A 60 4.00 -10.85 -5.41
N ASP A 61 5.05 -10.32 -4.80
CA ASP A 61 5.19 -10.03 -3.38
C ASP A 61 6.31 -9.01 -3.21
N LEU A 62 6.25 -8.26 -2.11
CA LEU A 62 7.29 -7.29 -1.75
C LEU A 62 7.29 -7.12 -0.24
N THR A 63 8.43 -7.38 0.39
CA THR A 63 8.66 -7.06 1.79
C THR A 63 9.78 -6.04 1.92
N VAL A 64 9.46 -4.85 2.45
CA VAL A 64 10.42 -3.80 2.81
C VAL A 64 10.46 -3.69 4.33
N ARG A 65 11.63 -3.89 4.92
CA ARG A 65 11.82 -3.87 6.38
C ARG A 65 12.95 -2.95 6.80
N ALA A 66 12.74 -2.17 7.85
CA ALA A 66 13.80 -1.34 8.45
C ALA A 66 14.57 -0.53 7.39
N SER A 67 13.85 0.05 6.43
CA SER A 67 14.45 0.71 5.27
C SER A 67 13.91 2.12 5.10
N SER A 68 14.65 2.97 4.39
CA SER A 68 14.24 4.35 4.16
C SER A 68 14.76 4.95 2.86
N GLY A 69 14.04 5.95 2.36
CA GLY A 69 14.41 6.66 1.13
C GLY A 69 14.16 5.81 -0.12
N LEU A 70 13.01 5.15 -0.22
CA LEU A 70 12.66 4.31 -1.36
C LEU A 70 11.42 4.86 -2.05
N THR A 71 11.51 5.05 -3.36
CA THR A 71 10.36 5.31 -4.23
C THR A 71 10.09 4.09 -5.09
N PHE A 72 8.89 3.51 -4.99
CA PHE A 72 8.39 2.51 -5.93
C PHE A 72 7.38 3.20 -6.84
N SER A 73 7.62 3.14 -8.15
CA SER A 73 6.77 3.85 -9.11
C SER A 73 6.49 3.11 -10.40
N SER A 74 5.26 3.19 -10.91
CA SER A 74 4.87 2.58 -12.20
C SER A 74 5.19 1.08 -12.26
N LEU A 75 4.72 0.33 -11.26
CA LEU A 75 4.91 -1.12 -11.11
C LEU A 75 3.55 -1.81 -10.93
N ASP A 76 3.46 -3.04 -11.42
CA ASP A 76 2.35 -3.94 -11.11
C ASP A 76 2.70 -4.77 -9.87
N LEU A 77 1.91 -4.65 -8.82
CA LEU A 77 1.97 -5.45 -7.60
C LEU A 77 0.79 -6.44 -7.64
N TYR A 78 1.04 -7.60 -8.26
CA TYR A 78 0.00 -8.59 -8.54
C TYR A 78 0.12 -9.84 -7.66
N ASN A 79 -0.73 -9.93 -6.65
CA ASN A 79 -0.84 -11.06 -5.74
C ASN A 79 -1.56 -12.25 -6.40
N ARG A 80 -0.90 -12.86 -7.38
CA ARG A 80 -1.42 -13.99 -8.17
C ARG A 80 -1.74 -15.26 -7.36
N TYR A 81 -1.29 -15.30 -6.11
CA TYR A 81 -1.40 -16.45 -5.21
C TYR A 81 -2.39 -16.21 -4.07
N ASP A 82 -3.06 -15.05 -4.05
CA ASP A 82 -3.99 -14.63 -2.99
C ASP A 82 -3.38 -14.78 -1.58
N GLN A 83 -2.08 -14.48 -1.46
CA GLN A 83 -1.38 -14.52 -0.18
C GLN A 83 -1.86 -13.35 0.68
N ASN A 84 -2.22 -13.62 1.93
CA ASN A 84 -2.56 -12.55 2.84
C ASN A 84 -1.34 -11.68 3.13
N LEU A 85 -1.45 -10.37 2.87
CA LEU A 85 -0.40 -9.37 3.03
C LEU A 85 0.84 -9.66 2.17
N ALA A 86 0.64 -9.83 0.86
CA ALA A 86 1.75 -10.03 -0.10
C ALA A 86 2.69 -8.82 -0.19
N PHE A 87 2.19 -7.60 0.09
CA PHE A 87 2.96 -6.36 0.03
C PHE A 87 3.07 -5.74 1.43
N GLN A 88 4.29 -5.71 1.98
CA GLN A 88 4.55 -5.36 3.38
C GLN A 88 5.64 -4.30 3.48
N PHE A 89 5.35 -3.22 4.19
CA PHE A 89 6.31 -2.17 4.55
C PHE A 89 6.32 -2.03 6.07
N MET A 90 7.40 -2.46 6.72
CA MET A 90 7.45 -2.58 8.19
C MET A 90 8.66 -1.84 8.75
N GLY A 91 8.46 -1.06 9.82
CA GLY A 91 9.58 -0.38 10.50
C GLY A 91 10.34 0.58 9.60
N SER A 92 9.68 1.18 8.59
CA SER A 92 10.35 1.88 7.49
C SER A 92 9.95 3.36 7.44
N SER A 93 10.76 4.19 6.77
CA SER A 93 10.45 5.62 6.69
C SER A 93 10.81 6.26 5.36
N ASN A 94 10.25 7.44 5.06
CA ASN A 94 10.53 8.16 3.82
C ASN A 94 10.30 7.26 2.59
N LEU A 95 9.10 6.68 2.51
CA LEU A 95 8.69 5.80 1.42
C LEU A 95 7.67 6.50 0.52
N VAL A 96 7.82 6.34 -0.79
CA VAL A 96 6.86 6.80 -1.79
C VAL A 96 6.39 5.60 -2.62
N LEU A 97 5.09 5.37 -2.64
CA LEU A 97 4.40 4.37 -3.45
C LEU A 97 3.51 5.14 -4.43
N ASP A 98 3.96 5.26 -5.68
CA ASP A 98 3.36 6.17 -6.67
C ASP A 98 3.00 5.45 -7.96
N ASN A 99 1.80 5.67 -8.49
CA ASN A 99 1.38 5.04 -9.76
C ASN A 99 1.57 3.50 -9.75
N LEU A 100 1.13 2.85 -8.67
CA LEU A 100 1.15 1.39 -8.55
C LEU A 100 -0.21 0.82 -8.94
N ASN A 101 -0.22 -0.36 -9.51
CA ASN A 101 -1.41 -1.19 -9.63
C ASN A 101 -1.30 -2.37 -8.66
N VAL A 102 -2.10 -2.38 -7.61
CA VAL A 102 -2.03 -3.34 -6.50
C VAL A 102 -3.27 -4.21 -6.52
N SER A 103 -3.13 -5.48 -6.92
CA SER A 103 -4.29 -6.35 -7.13
C SER A 103 -4.11 -7.79 -6.67
N GLY A 104 -5.20 -8.44 -6.27
CA GLY A 104 -5.29 -9.90 -6.15
C GLY A 104 -5.71 -10.56 -7.47
N SER A 105 -5.92 -11.88 -7.47
CA SER A 105 -6.20 -12.66 -8.69
C SER A 105 -7.61 -12.48 -9.30
N GLY A 106 -8.31 -11.41 -8.93
CA GLY A 106 -9.69 -11.12 -9.34
C GLY A 106 -10.70 -11.33 -8.20
N ASN A 107 -11.98 -11.55 -8.53
CA ASN A 107 -13.06 -11.71 -7.55
C ASN A 107 -13.20 -13.16 -7.01
N SER A 108 -12.10 -13.90 -6.94
CA SER A 108 -12.09 -15.26 -6.38
C SER A 108 -12.33 -15.20 -4.86
N ALA A 109 -12.90 -16.26 -4.28
CA ALA A 109 -13.09 -16.31 -2.83
C ALA A 109 -11.76 -16.20 -2.08
N SER A 110 -10.67 -16.74 -2.61
CA SER A 110 -9.33 -16.63 -2.01
C SER A 110 -8.81 -15.19 -2.06
N ALA A 111 -8.89 -14.52 -3.21
CA ALA A 111 -8.49 -13.12 -3.36
C ALA A 111 -9.27 -12.21 -2.40
N MET A 112 -10.60 -12.37 -2.33
CA MET A 112 -11.47 -11.59 -1.45
C MET A 112 -11.30 -11.90 0.04
N ASN A 113 -10.47 -12.89 0.40
CA ASN A 113 -10.03 -13.16 1.78
C ASN A 113 -8.55 -12.82 2.03
N ALA A 114 -7.86 -12.25 1.04
CA ALA A 114 -6.47 -11.83 1.14
C ALA A 114 -6.37 -10.30 1.26
N GLN A 115 -5.72 -9.82 2.32
CA GLN A 115 -5.40 -8.40 2.45
C GLN A 115 -4.25 -8.06 1.51
N LEU A 116 -4.32 -6.95 0.76
CA LEU A 116 -3.32 -6.64 -0.26
C LEU A 116 -2.04 -6.08 0.35
N MET A 117 -2.12 -4.89 0.92
CA MET A 117 -0.96 -4.14 1.39
C MET A 117 -1.05 -3.82 2.89
N ILE A 118 0.08 -3.89 3.59
CA ILE A 118 0.25 -3.35 4.93
C ILE A 118 1.47 -2.44 5.03
N ILE A 119 1.26 -1.31 5.70
CA ILE A 119 2.29 -0.39 6.17
C ILE A 119 2.17 -0.33 7.69
N ARG A 120 3.24 -0.71 8.39
CA ARG A 120 3.22 -0.86 9.84
C ARG A 120 4.46 -0.26 10.49
N GLU A 121 4.28 0.38 11.66
CA GLU A 121 5.37 0.91 12.48
C GLU A 121 6.31 1.81 11.66
N SER A 122 5.73 2.67 10.84
CA SER A 122 6.45 3.40 9.80
C SER A 122 6.22 4.90 9.91
N SER A 123 6.98 5.72 9.19
CA SER A 123 6.79 7.17 9.18
C SER A 123 7.14 7.85 7.86
N ASN A 124 6.55 9.01 7.60
CA ASN A 124 6.77 9.78 6.35
C ASN A 124 6.51 8.91 5.12
N ILE A 125 5.26 8.48 4.99
CA ILE A 125 4.81 7.58 3.94
C ILE A 125 3.91 8.33 2.97
N VAL A 126 4.13 8.14 1.68
CA VAL A 126 3.24 8.64 0.63
C VAL A 126 2.75 7.46 -0.21
N VAL A 127 1.44 7.30 -0.29
CA VAL A 127 0.77 6.37 -1.20
C VAL A 127 -0.12 7.20 -2.10
N GLN A 128 0.21 7.27 -3.40
CA GLN A 128 -0.46 8.18 -4.31
C GLN A 128 -0.64 7.64 -5.72
N ASN A 129 -1.64 8.18 -6.41
CA ASN A 129 -1.94 7.90 -7.82
C ASN A 129 -2.03 6.40 -8.14
N SER A 130 -2.33 5.56 -7.14
CA SER A 130 -2.27 4.11 -7.26
C SER A 130 -3.68 3.52 -7.29
N ASP A 131 -3.77 2.36 -7.92
CA ASP A 131 -4.97 1.57 -8.07
C ASP A 131 -4.87 0.35 -7.13
N PHE A 132 -5.95 0.07 -6.39
CA PHE A 132 -6.06 -1.06 -5.48
C PHE A 132 -7.36 -1.81 -5.72
N GLY A 133 -7.28 -3.12 -5.98
CA GLY A 133 -8.49 -3.92 -6.10
C GLY A 133 -8.32 -5.42 -5.97
N PHE A 134 -9.46 -6.14 -6.01
CA PHE A 134 -9.50 -7.60 -5.98
C PHE A 134 -8.88 -8.20 -4.71
N GLY A 135 -9.31 -7.73 -3.55
CA GLY A 135 -8.77 -8.13 -2.25
C GLY A 135 -9.77 -7.97 -1.11
N TRP A 136 -9.43 -8.45 0.08
CA TRP A 136 -10.24 -8.18 1.28
C TRP A 136 -10.17 -6.70 1.65
N HIS A 137 -8.95 -6.21 1.89
CA HIS A 137 -8.64 -4.81 2.18
C HIS A 137 -7.58 -4.31 1.21
N GLY A 138 -7.68 -3.05 0.80
CA GLY A 138 -6.66 -2.39 -0.03
C GLY A 138 -5.39 -2.11 0.76
N LEU A 139 -5.44 -1.08 1.61
CA LEU A 139 -4.31 -0.57 2.37
C LEU A 139 -4.57 -0.67 3.88
N ASN A 140 -3.72 -1.43 4.55
CA ASN A 140 -3.70 -1.56 6.01
C ASN A 140 -2.61 -0.64 6.59
N LEU A 141 -2.98 0.36 7.37
CA LEU A 141 -2.06 1.34 7.95
C LEU A 141 -2.06 1.23 9.48
N PHE A 142 -0.98 0.73 10.07
CA PHE A 142 -0.92 0.47 11.51
C PHE A 142 0.26 1.16 12.17
N ASN A 143 0.02 1.86 13.28
CA ASN A 143 1.06 2.54 14.06
C ASN A 143 1.99 3.39 13.17
N THR A 144 1.40 4.17 12.26
CA THR A 144 2.15 4.98 11.28
C THR A 144 1.96 6.46 11.53
N THR A 145 3.05 7.23 11.47
CA THR A 145 3.03 8.69 11.69
C THR A 145 3.43 9.44 10.43
N SER A 146 2.72 10.52 10.10
CA SER A 146 2.99 11.33 8.90
C SER A 146 2.81 10.51 7.62
N ALA A 147 1.57 10.14 7.33
CA ALA A 147 1.22 9.38 6.14
C ALA A 147 0.22 10.13 5.26
N ASN A 148 0.45 10.10 3.96
CA ASN A 148 -0.42 10.68 2.94
C ASN A 148 -0.94 9.55 2.04
N VAL A 149 -2.26 9.39 1.98
CA VAL A 149 -2.95 8.50 1.03
C VAL A 149 -3.76 9.39 0.09
N VAL A 150 -3.24 9.66 -1.10
CA VAL A 150 -3.71 10.76 -1.95
C VAL A 150 -3.97 10.33 -3.40
N ASN A 151 -5.13 10.69 -3.95
CA ASN A 151 -5.49 10.44 -5.36
C ASN A 151 -5.38 8.96 -5.79
N ASN A 152 -5.68 8.02 -4.89
CA ASN A 152 -5.74 6.60 -5.21
C ASN A 152 -7.17 6.18 -5.61
N PHE A 153 -7.27 5.08 -6.33
CA PHE A 153 -8.52 4.43 -6.68
C PHE A 153 -8.61 3.07 -5.99
N PHE A 154 -9.67 2.84 -5.22
CA PHE A 154 -9.93 1.59 -4.51
C PHE A 154 -11.24 0.99 -5.04
N HIS A 155 -11.17 -0.20 -5.62
CA HIS A 155 -12.32 -0.82 -6.27
C HIS A 155 -12.29 -2.35 -6.16
N ASP A 156 -13.45 -3.00 -6.33
CA ASP A 156 -13.57 -4.46 -6.29
C ASP A 156 -12.94 -5.10 -5.03
N LEU A 157 -13.13 -4.47 -3.87
CA LEU A 157 -12.66 -4.94 -2.57
C LEU A 157 -13.79 -5.56 -1.77
N ARG A 158 -13.50 -6.45 -0.82
CA ARG A 158 -14.55 -7.04 0.02
C ARG A 158 -15.12 -6.02 1.01
N THR A 159 -14.27 -5.25 1.70
CA THR A 159 -14.76 -4.30 2.73
C THR A 159 -14.14 -2.90 2.63
N ASP A 160 -12.85 -2.76 2.89
CA ASP A 160 -12.24 -1.45 3.19
C ASP A 160 -11.11 -1.13 2.21
N GLY A 161 -11.13 0.10 1.69
CA GLY A 161 -10.03 0.63 0.88
C GLY A 161 -8.83 0.98 1.75
N VAL A 162 -9.03 1.82 2.77
CA VAL A 162 -7.99 2.21 3.73
C VAL A 162 -8.46 1.87 5.13
N ARG A 163 -7.67 1.11 5.88
CA ARG A 163 -8.02 0.77 7.26
C ARG A 163 -6.83 0.69 8.20
N GLY A 164 -7.06 0.85 9.49
CA GLY A 164 -6.08 0.50 10.51
C GLY A 164 -6.17 1.35 11.76
N GLY A 165 -5.14 1.28 12.60
CA GLY A 165 -5.16 1.95 13.89
C GLY A 165 -3.81 2.44 14.39
N GLY A 166 -3.86 3.40 15.32
CA GLY A 166 -2.67 4.01 15.93
C GLY A 166 -1.94 4.96 14.99
N ASN A 167 -2.64 5.57 14.04
CA ASN A 167 -2.04 6.46 13.05
C ASN A 167 -2.16 7.92 13.47
N SER A 168 -1.11 8.71 13.27
CA SER A 168 -1.12 10.14 13.58
C SER A 168 -0.55 10.97 12.42
N ASN A 169 -1.00 12.22 12.31
CA ASN A 169 -0.66 13.11 11.18
C ASN A 169 -0.96 12.43 9.83
N LEU A 170 -2.19 11.93 9.70
CA LEU A 170 -2.65 11.16 8.54
C LEU A 170 -3.51 12.05 7.65
N LEU A 171 -3.16 12.14 6.37
CA LEU A 171 -3.99 12.74 5.33
C LEU A 171 -4.53 11.65 4.40
N ILE A 172 -5.84 11.56 4.28
CA ILE A 172 -6.53 10.74 3.27
C ILE A 172 -7.29 11.71 2.37
N LYS A 173 -6.80 11.95 1.15
CA LYS A 173 -7.31 13.03 0.29
C LYS A 173 -7.52 12.64 -1.15
N GLY A 174 -8.65 13.06 -1.74
CA GLY A 174 -8.88 12.96 -3.18
C GLY A 174 -8.94 11.53 -3.72
N ASN A 175 -9.12 10.53 -2.86
CA ASN A 175 -9.24 9.14 -3.29
C ASN A 175 -10.67 8.84 -3.73
N ALA A 176 -10.83 7.86 -4.62
CA ALA A 176 -12.13 7.32 -5.02
C ALA A 176 -12.28 5.87 -4.55
N PHE A 177 -13.45 5.54 -4.01
CA PHE A 177 -13.78 4.21 -3.46
C PHE A 177 -15.11 3.72 -4.06
N THR A 178 -15.12 2.53 -4.64
CA THR A 178 -16.30 1.94 -5.29
C THR A 178 -16.28 0.41 -5.25
N ASP A 179 -17.41 -0.21 -5.65
CA ASP A 179 -17.47 -1.62 -5.99
C ASP A 179 -17.06 -2.56 -4.84
N PHE A 180 -17.53 -2.29 -3.63
CA PHE A 180 -17.30 -3.19 -2.50
C PHE A 180 -18.21 -4.43 -2.55
N TYR A 181 -17.70 -5.63 -2.25
CA TYR A 181 -18.47 -6.88 -2.23
C TYR A 181 -18.45 -7.54 -0.84
N PRO A 182 -19.14 -6.94 0.15
CA PRO A 182 -19.22 -7.50 1.51
C PRO A 182 -19.95 -8.85 1.50
N ILE A 183 -19.55 -9.75 2.40
CA ILE A 183 -20.24 -11.00 2.68
C ILE A 183 -20.67 -11.09 4.15
N GLY A 184 -21.84 -11.66 4.40
CA GLY A 184 -22.36 -11.84 5.76
C GLY A 184 -22.46 -10.52 6.54
N ASN A 185 -21.76 -10.44 7.67
CA ASN A 185 -21.76 -9.28 8.58
C ASN A 185 -20.55 -8.36 8.36
N ASP A 186 -19.97 -8.36 7.16
CA ASP A 186 -18.91 -7.43 6.83
C ASP A 186 -19.38 -5.98 6.97
N HIS A 187 -18.45 -5.13 7.40
CA HIS A 187 -18.63 -3.70 7.51
C HIS A 187 -17.74 -3.02 6.46
N PRO A 188 -18.24 -2.80 5.23
CA PRO A 188 -17.50 -2.10 4.18
C PRO A 188 -17.50 -0.59 4.46
N ASP A 189 -16.49 -0.12 5.21
CA ASP A 189 -16.42 1.26 5.65
C ASP A 189 -15.71 2.17 4.66
N ALA A 190 -15.09 1.64 3.60
CA ALA A 190 -14.16 2.35 2.69
C ALA A 190 -12.93 2.94 3.41
N ILE A 191 -13.12 3.80 4.40
CA ILE A 191 -12.11 4.32 5.32
C ILE A 191 -12.48 3.92 6.76
N GLN A 192 -11.68 3.05 7.38
CA GLN A 192 -11.89 2.58 8.77
C GLN A 192 -10.70 2.87 9.69
N LEU A 193 -10.89 3.67 10.74
CA LEU A 193 -9.82 4.02 11.68
C LEU A 193 -10.21 3.73 13.14
N TRP A 194 -9.28 3.16 13.93
CA TRP A 194 -9.53 2.84 15.34
C TRP A 194 -8.29 2.92 16.25
N THR A 195 -8.50 2.81 17.57
CA THR A 195 -7.44 2.82 18.61
C THR A 195 -7.29 1.51 19.41
N THR A 196 -8.13 0.49 19.17
CA THR A 196 -7.95 -0.83 19.80
C THR A 196 -6.67 -1.52 19.35
N ASN A 197 -5.92 -2.09 20.30
CA ASN A 197 -4.69 -2.87 20.06
C ASN A 197 -3.60 -2.10 19.31
N THR A 198 -3.48 -0.79 19.58
CA THR A 198 -2.48 0.08 18.96
C THR A 198 -1.58 0.71 20.03
N SER A 199 -0.35 1.06 19.65
CA SER A 199 0.62 1.72 20.54
C SER A 199 0.78 3.21 20.27
N GLY A 200 0.28 3.70 19.12
CA GLY A 200 0.23 5.12 18.78
C GLY A 200 -1.09 5.78 19.16
N SER A 201 -1.06 7.08 19.48
CA SER A 201 -2.27 7.94 19.58
C SER A 201 -2.81 8.24 18.18
N ALA A 202 -4.14 8.29 18.05
CA ALA A 202 -4.80 8.60 16.79
C ALA A 202 -5.12 10.10 16.71
N ALA A 203 -4.17 10.89 16.23
CA ALA A 203 -4.25 12.35 16.26
C ALA A 203 -3.99 13.00 14.89
N ASN A 204 -4.54 14.20 14.68
CA ASN A 204 -4.32 15.02 13.48
C ASN A 204 -4.62 14.26 12.18
N ILE A 205 -5.82 13.67 12.11
CA ILE A 205 -6.29 12.93 10.94
C ILE A 205 -7.19 13.84 10.10
N THR A 206 -6.84 14.00 8.83
CA THR A 206 -7.61 14.77 7.85
C THR A 206 -8.13 13.84 6.76
N ILE A 207 -9.44 13.78 6.59
CA ILE A 207 -10.12 13.06 5.50
C ILE A 207 -10.82 14.12 4.64
N GLU A 208 -10.29 14.39 3.44
CA GLU A 208 -10.71 15.54 2.63
C GLU A 208 -10.94 15.18 1.16
N GLY A 209 -12.08 15.59 0.59
CA GLY A 209 -12.30 15.51 -0.87
C GLY A 209 -12.28 14.11 -1.45
N ASN A 210 -12.48 13.07 -0.63
CA ASN A 210 -12.63 11.69 -1.11
C ASN A 210 -14.05 11.47 -1.64
N VAL A 211 -14.19 10.60 -2.64
CA VAL A 211 -15.48 10.19 -3.20
C VAL A 211 -15.71 8.72 -2.87
N VAL A 212 -16.74 8.44 -2.07
CA VAL A 212 -17.22 7.08 -1.86
C VAL A 212 -18.56 6.95 -2.57
N PHE A 213 -18.66 5.99 -3.48
CA PHE A 213 -19.90 5.69 -4.19
C PHE A 213 -20.02 4.18 -4.37
N ARG A 214 -21.24 3.69 -4.57
CA ARG A 214 -21.50 2.24 -4.54
C ARG A 214 -20.93 1.50 -5.76
N GLY A 215 -21.07 2.07 -6.95
CA GLY A 215 -20.86 1.36 -8.21
C GLY A 215 -21.81 0.17 -8.37
N ASN A 216 -21.27 -0.93 -8.89
CA ASN A 216 -21.89 -2.25 -9.02
C ASN A 216 -21.82 -3.09 -7.72
N GLY A 217 -21.08 -2.62 -6.71
CA GLY A 217 -20.93 -3.30 -5.42
C GLY A 217 -22.18 -3.31 -4.54
N GLY A 218 -22.03 -3.86 -3.33
CA GLY A 218 -22.99 -3.80 -2.23
C GLY A 218 -22.99 -2.45 -1.49
N PRO A 219 -23.90 -2.27 -0.51
CA PRO A 219 -23.94 -1.07 0.32
C PRO A 219 -22.60 -0.83 1.04
N THR A 220 -22.18 0.44 1.13
CA THR A 220 -20.98 0.88 1.86
C THR A 220 -21.34 1.96 2.87
N GLN A 221 -20.67 1.96 4.02
CA GLN A 221 -20.87 2.95 5.08
C GLN A 221 -20.08 4.24 4.83
N GLY A 222 -18.90 4.14 4.21
CA GLY A 222 -18.12 5.25 3.68
C GLY A 222 -17.02 5.82 4.59
N VAL A 223 -17.30 6.11 5.86
CA VAL A 223 -16.25 6.44 6.83
C VAL A 223 -16.65 5.93 8.22
N PHE A 224 -15.76 5.20 8.88
CA PHE A 224 -15.90 4.81 10.29
C PHE A 224 -14.65 5.19 11.08
N VAL A 225 -14.85 5.94 12.17
CA VAL A 225 -13.78 6.29 13.11
C VAL A 225 -14.28 6.00 14.52
N ARG A 226 -13.49 5.24 15.30
CA ARG A 226 -13.85 4.91 16.69
C ARG A 226 -12.65 4.95 17.62
N ASP A 227 -12.76 5.74 18.68
CA ASP A 227 -11.94 5.51 19.88
C ASP A 227 -12.54 4.39 20.72
N VAL A 228 -11.72 3.41 21.08
CA VAL A 228 -12.12 2.24 21.87
C VAL A 228 -11.44 2.23 23.25
N GLY A 229 -10.46 3.11 23.47
CA GLY A 229 -9.68 3.14 24.70
C GLY A 229 -10.19 4.13 25.74
N GLY A 230 -10.84 5.23 25.35
CA GLY A 230 -11.24 6.32 26.26
C GLY A 230 -10.08 6.93 27.06
N SER A 231 -8.84 6.58 26.72
CA SER A 231 -7.61 6.80 27.49
C SER A 231 -6.41 7.13 26.62
N GLN A 232 -6.59 7.16 25.30
CA GLN A 232 -5.61 7.64 24.34
C GLN A 232 -6.29 8.77 23.57
N PRO A 233 -5.70 9.98 23.55
CA PRO A 233 -6.29 11.11 22.85
C PRO A 233 -6.35 10.86 21.34
#